data_AF-A0A386HKW1-F1
#
_entry.id   AF-A0A386HKW1-F1
#
_cell.length_a   1.000
_cell.length_b   1.000
_cell.length_c   1.000
_cell.angle_alpha   90.00
_cell.angle_beta   90.00
_cell.angle_gamma   90.00
#
_symmetry.space_group_name_H-M   'P 1'
#
loop_
_entity.id
_entity.type
_entity.pdbx_description
1 polymer ?
#
loop_
_entity_poly.entity_id
_entity_poly.type
_entity_poly.pdbx_seq_one_letter_code
_entity_poly.pdbx_strand_id
1 'polypeptide(L)'
;MKRLIFILFCVLCFGVKSFTQNIDLDKYEIHLGDTIISKSDFIKNGSLLDSSRLKNLQFMPIADGQKIIYYLNGKVYSQGTIKNGKRNGYWKFWNLNGNEAREGNFVDGKPDGTHKYWYEDGHLRGIGNWKDGVYDGEWNIYNEDGTKTTQVYKNGKLIK
;
A
#
# COMPACT_ATOMS: atom_id res chain seq x y z
N MET A 1 -0.20 13.18 5.12
CA MET A 1 0.12 14.30 4.22
C MET A 1 1.45 14.09 3.51
N LYS A 2 1.49 13.12 2.58
CA LYS A 2 2.50 13.12 1.52
C LYS A 2 1.87 13.86 0.33
N ARG A 3 2.21 15.15 0.18
CA ARG A 3 1.78 15.96 -0.98
C ARG A 3 2.70 15.63 -2.14
N LEU A 4 2.16 15.21 -3.26
CA LEU A 4 2.92 15.04 -4.50
C LEU A 4 2.59 16.23 -5.41
N ILE A 5 3.63 16.97 -5.83
CA ILE A 5 3.49 18.06 -6.78
C ILE A 5 3.41 17.41 -8.17
N PHE A 6 2.23 17.44 -8.80
CA PHE A 6 2.10 17.07 -10.20
C PHE A 6 2.07 18.35 -11.05
N ILE A 7 2.92 18.40 -12.08
CA ILE A 7 2.80 19.40 -13.15
C ILE A 7 1.82 18.82 -14.15
N LEU A 8 0.55 19.21 -14.07
CA LEU A 8 -0.48 18.77 -15.01
C LEU A 8 -0.48 19.73 -16.20
N PHE A 9 -0.12 19.25 -17.39
CA PHE A 9 -0.39 19.96 -18.64
C PHE A 9 -1.88 19.77 -18.98
N CYS A 10 -2.75 20.64 -18.45
CA CYS A 10 -4.11 20.75 -18.96
C CYS A 10 -4.05 21.29 -20.40
N VAL A 11 -4.10 20.40 -21.38
CA VAL A 11 -4.49 20.77 -22.75
C VAL A 11 -6.00 20.75 -22.82
N LEU A 12 -6.63 21.78 -22.24
CA LEU A 12 -7.94 22.24 -22.66
C LEU A 12 -7.76 23.71 -23.03
N CYS A 13 -8.32 24.06 -24.19
CA CYS A 13 -8.11 25.28 -24.93
C CYS A 13 -7.99 26.55 -24.04
N PHE A 14 -7.09 27.44 -24.48
CA PHE A 14 -6.74 28.77 -23.93
C PHE A 14 -5.62 28.81 -22.87
N GLY A 15 -4.40 29.11 -23.35
CA GLY A 15 -3.34 29.77 -22.58
C GLY A 15 -2.63 28.87 -21.56
N VAL A 16 -1.44 28.38 -21.94
CA VAL A 16 -0.57 27.59 -21.05
C VAL A 16 -0.15 28.45 -19.85
N LYS A 17 -0.88 28.33 -18.74
CA LYS A 17 -0.37 28.56 -17.39
C LYS A 17 -0.24 27.20 -16.73
N SER A 18 0.98 26.80 -16.44
CA SER A 18 1.30 25.58 -15.70
C SER A 18 0.60 25.64 -14.33
N PHE A 19 -0.51 24.94 -14.18
CA PHE A 19 -1.19 24.82 -12.90
C PHE A 19 -0.63 23.60 -12.18
N THR A 20 0.19 23.83 -11.15
CA THR A 20 0.63 22.77 -10.25
C THR A 20 -0.50 22.49 -9.27
N GLN A 21 -1.27 21.42 -9.50
CA GLN A 21 -2.24 20.97 -8.51
C GLN A 21 -1.54 20.05 -7.51
N ASN A 22 -1.51 20.47 -6.24
CA ASN A 22 -1.11 19.60 -5.13
C ASN A 22 -2.24 18.59 -4.88
N ILE A 23 -2.06 17.36 -5.34
CA ILE A 23 -3.01 16.28 -5.06
C ILE A 23 -2.67 15.67 -3.71
N ASP A 24 -3.65 15.65 -2.80
CA ASP A 24 -3.56 14.92 -1.55
C ASP A 24 -3.83 13.44 -1.81
N LEU A 25 -2.78 12.66 -2.04
CA LEU A 25 -2.88 11.24 -2.33
C LEU A 25 -3.53 10.44 -1.19
N ASP A 26 -3.69 11.01 0.00
CA ASP A 26 -4.42 10.34 1.10
C ASP A 26 -5.95 10.32 0.85
N LYS A 27 -6.47 11.13 -0.09
CA LYS A 27 -7.91 11.24 -0.42
C LYS A 27 -8.33 10.60 -1.74
N TYR A 28 -7.36 10.27 -2.60
CA TYR A 28 -7.63 9.76 -3.94
C TYR A 28 -7.00 8.38 -4.16
N GLU A 29 -7.64 7.57 -4.98
CA GLU A 29 -7.11 6.41 -5.69
C GLU A 29 -6.45 6.87 -6.99
N ILE A 30 -5.44 6.13 -7.43
CA ILE A 30 -4.74 6.40 -8.70
C ILE A 30 -5.18 5.31 -9.66
N HIS A 31 -5.74 5.70 -10.79
CA HIS A 31 -6.30 4.78 -11.79
C HIS A 31 -5.53 4.91 -13.09
N LEU A 32 -5.25 3.77 -13.73
CA LEU A 32 -4.83 3.69 -15.14
C LEU A 32 -5.89 2.87 -15.87
N GLY A 33 -6.82 3.54 -16.53
CA GLY A 33 -8.07 2.91 -16.98
C GLY A 33 -8.83 2.34 -15.78
N ASP A 34 -9.26 1.08 -15.85
CA ASP A 34 -10.01 0.41 -14.77
C ASP A 34 -9.11 -0.17 -13.66
N THR A 35 -7.79 0.08 -13.71
CA THR A 35 -6.82 -0.51 -12.79
C THR A 35 -6.39 0.47 -11.71
N ILE A 36 -6.57 0.10 -10.44
CA ILE A 36 -6.07 0.87 -9.30
C ILE A 36 -4.59 0.61 -9.10
N ILE A 37 -3.79 1.68 -9.04
CA ILE A 37 -2.34 1.64 -8.91
C ILE A 37 -1.90 1.93 -7.47
N SER A 38 -0.90 1.17 -7.03
CA SER A 38 -0.22 1.37 -5.76
C SER A 38 0.39 2.77 -5.68
N LYS A 39 -0.06 3.56 -4.70
CA LYS A 39 0.44 4.93 -4.48
C LYS A 39 1.95 4.95 -4.30
N SER A 40 2.51 4.01 -3.55
CA SER A 40 3.96 3.94 -3.33
C SER A 40 4.72 3.64 -4.62
N ASP A 41 4.17 2.77 -5.47
CA ASP A 41 4.80 2.44 -6.74
C ASP A 41 4.69 3.59 -7.74
N PHE A 42 3.53 4.23 -7.81
CA PHE A 42 3.31 5.43 -8.63
C PHE A 42 4.23 6.58 -8.24
N ILE A 43 4.42 6.84 -6.94
CA ILE A 43 5.34 7.88 -6.46
C ILE A 43 6.78 7.59 -6.92
N LYS A 44 7.19 6.32 -6.93
CA LYS A 44 8.56 5.91 -7.28
C LYS A 44 8.79 5.87 -8.80
N ASN A 45 7.81 5.36 -9.54
CA ASN A 45 7.98 4.91 -10.93
C ASN A 45 7.02 5.60 -11.90
N GLY A 46 6.11 6.48 -11.43
CA GLY A 46 5.10 7.14 -12.25
C GLY A 46 5.66 8.12 -13.29
N SER A 47 6.87 8.64 -13.09
CA SER A 47 7.58 9.45 -14.08
C SER A 47 8.04 8.66 -15.31
N LEU A 48 8.01 7.33 -15.25
CA LEU A 48 8.39 6.43 -16.35
C LEU A 48 7.20 6.06 -17.24
N LEU A 49 6.00 6.57 -16.95
CA LEU A 49 4.82 6.34 -17.78
C LEU A 49 4.97 7.03 -19.13
N ASP A 50 4.75 6.26 -20.20
CA ASP A 50 4.67 6.80 -21.55
C ASP A 50 3.40 7.64 -21.77
N SER A 51 3.39 8.39 -22.87
CA SER A 51 2.28 9.27 -23.25
C SER A 51 0.95 8.54 -23.47
N SER A 52 0.95 7.23 -23.77
CA SER A 52 -0.27 6.44 -23.93
C SER A 52 -0.89 6.17 -22.57
N ARG A 53 -0.08 5.72 -21.60
CA ARG A 53 -0.54 5.42 -20.24
C ARG A 53 -0.98 6.67 -19.49
N LEU A 54 -0.29 7.80 -19.69
CA LEU A 54 -0.66 9.08 -19.07
C LEU A 54 -2.06 9.58 -19.50
N LYS A 55 -2.51 9.27 -20.71
CA LYS A 55 -3.88 9.63 -21.16
C LYS A 55 -4.98 8.94 -20.34
N ASN A 56 -4.67 7.79 -19.76
CA ASN A 56 -5.59 6.99 -18.97
C ASN A 56 -5.42 7.20 -17.46
N LEU A 57 -4.55 8.13 -17.04
CA LEU A 57 -4.31 8.43 -15.63
C LEU A 57 -5.47 9.26 -15.05
N GLN A 58 -6.08 8.73 -14.00
CA GLN A 58 -7.17 9.41 -13.29
C GLN A 58 -6.95 9.36 -11.78
N PHE A 59 -7.39 10.40 -11.08
CA PHE A 59 -7.41 10.45 -9.63
C PHE A 59 -8.86 10.49 -9.17
N MET A 60 -9.31 9.41 -8.54
CA MET A 60 -10.72 9.25 -8.12
C MET A 60 -10.80 9.29 -6.60
N PRO A 61 -11.84 9.87 -5.98
CA PRO A 61 -12.01 9.79 -4.54
C PRO A 61 -11.98 8.33 -4.07
N ILE A 62 -11.36 8.06 -2.92
CA ILE A 62 -11.35 6.71 -2.35
C ILE A 62 -12.79 6.29 -2.09
N ALA A 63 -13.17 5.15 -2.66
CA ALA A 63 -14.50 4.58 -2.51
C ALA A 63 -14.43 3.28 -1.70
N ASP A 64 -15.48 3.03 -0.92
CA ASP A 64 -15.62 1.81 -0.14
C ASP A 64 -15.82 0.58 -1.04
N GLY A 65 -15.53 -0.60 -0.48
CA GLY A 65 -15.70 -1.89 -1.16
C GLY A 65 -14.40 -2.68 -1.30
N GLN A 66 -14.49 -3.80 -2.00
CA GLN A 66 -13.34 -4.65 -2.31
C GLN A 66 -12.42 -3.95 -3.32
N LYS A 67 -11.12 -4.02 -3.07
CA LYS A 67 -10.09 -3.42 -3.92
C LYS A 67 -9.01 -4.44 -4.24
N ILE A 68 -8.58 -4.43 -5.49
CA ILE A 68 -7.32 -5.03 -5.93
C ILE A 68 -6.48 -3.87 -6.45
N ILE A 69 -5.28 -3.72 -5.88
CA ILE A 69 -4.35 -2.65 -6.19
C ILE A 69 -3.14 -3.29 -6.86
N TYR A 70 -2.66 -2.69 -7.93
CA TYR A 70 -1.60 -3.22 -8.78
C TYR A 70 -0.35 -2.35 -8.74
N TYR A 71 0.79 -2.99 -8.97
CA TYR A 71 1.99 -2.32 -9.41
C TYR A 71 1.83 -1.83 -10.86
N LEU A 72 2.63 -0.84 -11.25
CA LEU A 72 2.70 -0.30 -12.60
C LEU A 72 3.14 -1.34 -13.64
N ASN A 73 3.79 -2.42 -13.21
CA ASN A 73 4.14 -3.57 -14.05
C ASN A 73 2.99 -4.58 -14.22
N GLY A 74 1.81 -4.30 -13.67
CA GLY A 74 0.61 -5.14 -13.79
C GLY A 74 0.50 -6.28 -12.77
N LYS A 75 1.48 -6.48 -11.89
CA LYS A 75 1.37 -7.47 -10.81
C LYS A 75 0.52 -6.93 -9.66
N VAL A 76 -0.17 -7.83 -8.95
CA VAL A 76 -0.95 -7.45 -7.77
C VAL A 76 0.00 -6.94 -6.68
N TYR A 77 -0.31 -5.78 -6.11
CA TYR A 77 0.37 -5.20 -4.95
C TYR A 77 -0.36 -5.54 -3.66
N SER A 78 -1.68 -5.40 -3.63
CA SER A 78 -2.48 -5.70 -2.44
C SER A 78 -3.95 -5.87 -2.75
N GLN A 79 -4.66 -6.60 -1.90
CA GLN A 79 -6.11 -6.71 -1.98
C GLN A 79 -6.74 -6.73 -0.60
N GLY A 80 -7.98 -6.25 -0.53
CA GLY A 80 -8.80 -6.27 0.68
C GLY A 80 -9.94 -5.26 0.59
N THR A 81 -10.62 -5.03 1.71
CA THR A 81 -11.77 -4.13 1.77
C THR A 81 -11.40 -2.74 2.28
N ILE A 82 -11.89 -1.71 1.59
CA ILE A 82 -11.90 -0.33 2.07
C ILE A 82 -13.26 -0.02 2.69
N LYS A 83 -13.26 0.59 3.87
CA LYS A 83 -14.44 1.11 4.57
C LYS A 83 -14.11 2.50 5.13
N ASN A 84 -15.00 3.47 4.93
CA ASN A 84 -14.80 4.87 5.29
C ASN A 84 -13.43 5.41 4.81
N GLY A 85 -13.02 5.04 3.60
CA GLY A 85 -11.75 5.45 3.01
C GLY A 85 -10.49 4.80 3.62
N LYS A 86 -10.63 3.81 4.51
CA LYS A 86 -9.52 3.13 5.19
C LYS A 86 -9.56 1.62 5.00
N ARG A 87 -8.41 0.96 5.14
CA ARG A 87 -8.33 -0.51 5.13
C ARG A 87 -9.14 -1.09 6.28
N ASN A 88 -9.97 -2.08 5.99
CA ASN A 88 -10.77 -2.77 6.97
C ASN A 88 -10.88 -4.27 6.63
N GLY A 89 -10.90 -5.13 7.65
CA GLY A 89 -10.92 -6.57 7.48
C GLY A 89 -9.56 -7.13 7.03
N TYR A 90 -9.58 -8.30 6.44
CA TYR A 90 -8.37 -9.02 6.04
C TYR A 90 -7.77 -8.47 4.75
N TRP A 91 -6.46 -8.27 4.76
CA TRP A 91 -5.68 -7.77 3.62
C TRP A 91 -4.50 -8.69 3.32
N LYS A 92 -4.19 -8.82 2.03
CA LYS A 92 -2.96 -9.45 1.52
C LYS A 92 -2.14 -8.45 0.72
N PHE A 93 -0.83 -8.60 0.78
CA PHE A 93 0.16 -7.78 0.09
C PHE A 93 1.19 -8.69 -0.57
N TRP A 94 1.60 -8.34 -1.78
CA TRP A 94 2.61 -9.05 -2.55
C TRP A 94 3.77 -8.12 -2.88
N ASN A 95 4.93 -8.70 -3.12
CA ASN A 95 6.11 -7.97 -3.60
C ASN A 95 6.08 -7.83 -5.14
N LEU A 96 7.06 -7.12 -5.70
CA LEU A 96 7.20 -6.91 -7.15
C LEU A 96 7.44 -8.21 -7.93
N ASN A 97 7.85 -9.29 -7.26
CA ASN A 97 8.00 -10.61 -7.86
C ASN A 97 6.66 -11.35 -7.95
N GLY A 98 5.66 -10.94 -7.18
CA GLY A 98 4.35 -11.58 -7.09
C GLY A 98 4.24 -12.56 -5.93
N ASN A 99 5.25 -12.63 -5.07
CA ASN A 99 5.26 -13.47 -3.88
C ASN A 99 4.58 -12.74 -2.72
N GLU A 100 3.87 -13.48 -1.88
CA GLU A 100 3.19 -12.92 -0.71
C GLU A 100 4.22 -12.29 0.22
N ALA A 101 4.00 -11.03 0.59
CA ALA A 101 4.91 -10.25 1.42
C ALA A 101 4.35 -10.02 2.83
N ARG A 102 3.01 -9.90 2.94
CA ARG A 102 2.32 -9.70 4.20
C ARG A 102 0.84 -10.02 4.12
N GLU A 103 0.28 -10.53 5.21
CA GLU A 103 -1.17 -10.64 5.43
C GLU A 103 -1.54 -10.22 6.85
N GLY A 104 -2.79 -9.83 7.05
CA GLY A 104 -3.36 -9.56 8.38
C GLY A 104 -4.63 -8.72 8.32
N ASN A 105 -5.27 -8.53 9.48
CA ASN A 105 -6.48 -7.75 9.59
C ASN A 105 -6.21 -6.26 9.84
N PHE A 106 -7.13 -5.42 9.39
CA PHE A 106 -7.12 -3.99 9.64
C PHE A 106 -8.46 -3.56 10.23
N VAL A 107 -8.41 -2.62 11.17
CA VAL A 107 -9.57 -1.93 11.72
C VAL A 107 -9.32 -0.43 11.59
N ASP A 108 -10.21 0.26 10.87
CA ASP A 108 -10.09 1.71 10.60
C ASP A 108 -8.69 2.14 10.12
N GLY A 109 -8.10 1.35 9.23
CA GLY A 109 -6.79 1.60 8.63
C GLY A 109 -5.60 1.20 9.49
N LYS A 110 -5.81 0.72 10.72
CA LYS A 110 -4.75 0.27 11.62
C LYS A 110 -4.62 -1.26 11.57
N PRO A 111 -3.40 -1.81 11.55
CA PRO A 111 -3.18 -3.24 11.76
C PRO A 111 -3.81 -3.71 13.08
N ASP A 112 -4.53 -4.82 13.02
CA ASP A 112 -5.15 -5.46 14.18
C ASP A 112 -5.11 -6.98 14.02
N GLY A 113 -4.95 -7.70 15.13
CA GLY A 113 -4.85 -9.15 15.11
C GLY A 113 -3.53 -9.69 14.53
N THR A 114 -3.51 -11.00 14.30
CA THR A 114 -2.33 -11.70 13.80
C THR A 114 -1.96 -11.23 12.40
N HIS A 115 -0.69 -10.87 12.23
CA HIS A 115 -0.07 -10.59 10.95
C HIS A 115 1.05 -11.57 10.68
N LYS A 116 1.22 -11.90 9.39
CA LYS A 116 2.37 -12.65 8.90
C LYS A 116 3.12 -11.84 7.86
N TYR A 117 4.42 -12.04 7.83
CA TYR A 117 5.36 -11.40 6.93
C TYR A 117 6.25 -12.46 6.34
N TRP A 118 6.60 -12.32 5.08
CA TRP A 118 7.46 -13.26 4.37
C TRP A 118 8.63 -12.54 3.72
N TYR A 119 9.71 -13.29 3.50
CA TYR A 119 10.83 -12.90 2.66
C TYR A 119 10.45 -12.99 1.18
N GLU A 120 11.30 -12.44 0.31
CA GLU A 120 11.03 -12.47 -1.13
C GLU A 120 11.00 -13.88 -1.72
N ASP A 121 11.69 -14.83 -1.10
CA ASP A 121 11.73 -16.24 -1.47
C ASP A 121 10.53 -17.05 -0.95
N GLY A 122 9.64 -16.41 -0.16
CA GLY A 122 8.44 -17.02 0.40
C GLY A 122 8.62 -17.67 1.78
N HIS A 123 9.82 -17.65 2.37
CA HIS A 123 9.98 -18.11 3.76
C HIS A 123 9.30 -17.14 4.74
N LEU A 124 8.69 -17.69 5.79
CA LEU A 124 8.08 -16.88 6.84
C LEU A 124 9.18 -16.05 7.51
N ARG A 125 9.03 -14.74 7.49
CA ARG A 125 9.93 -13.77 8.12
C ARG A 125 9.49 -13.44 9.53
N GLY A 126 8.19 -13.36 9.77
CA GLY A 126 7.69 -13.12 11.11
C GLY A 126 6.19 -13.29 11.24
N ILE A 127 5.77 -13.58 12.46
CA ILE A 127 4.37 -13.67 12.85
C ILE A 127 4.20 -13.10 14.25
N GLY A 128 3.16 -12.29 14.43
CA GLY A 128 2.84 -11.69 15.72
C GLY A 128 1.53 -10.93 15.67
N ASN A 129 1.14 -10.39 16.82
CA ASN A 129 -0.14 -9.72 16.98
C ASN A 129 0.04 -8.19 16.94
N TRP A 130 -0.93 -7.54 16.30
CA TRP A 130 -1.11 -6.10 16.38
C TRP A 130 -2.35 -5.78 17.19
N LYS A 131 -2.31 -4.66 17.90
CA LYS A 131 -3.48 -4.10 18.59
C LYS A 131 -3.47 -2.59 18.40
N ASP A 132 -4.55 -2.04 17.85
CA ASP A 132 -4.69 -0.60 17.60
C ASP A 132 -3.51 0.03 16.83
N GLY A 133 -2.91 -0.75 15.92
CA GLY A 133 -1.78 -0.32 15.10
C GLY A 133 -0.42 -0.29 15.80
N VAL A 134 -0.28 -0.92 16.98
CA VAL A 134 1.01 -1.17 17.63
C VAL A 134 1.25 -2.67 17.84
N TYR A 135 2.52 -3.07 17.92
CA TYR A 135 2.89 -4.44 18.27
C TYR A 135 2.41 -4.80 19.67
N ASP A 136 1.82 -5.98 19.81
CA ASP A 136 1.31 -6.49 21.08
C ASP A 136 1.53 -7.99 21.18
N GLY A 137 1.93 -8.47 22.36
CA GLY A 137 2.17 -9.88 22.61
C GLY A 137 3.46 -10.41 21.97
N GLU A 138 3.49 -11.71 21.74
CA GLU A 138 4.66 -12.42 21.23
C GLU A 138 4.82 -12.24 19.71
N TRP A 139 6.04 -11.92 19.31
CA TRP A 139 6.49 -11.79 17.94
C TRP A 139 7.59 -12.81 17.68
N ASN A 140 7.29 -13.75 16.79
CA ASN A 140 8.25 -14.75 16.33
C ASN A 140 8.87 -14.26 15.03
N ILE A 141 10.17 -14.01 15.04
CA ILE A 141 10.96 -13.52 13.90
C ILE A 141 11.87 -14.67 13.46
N TYR A 142 11.87 -14.94 12.16
CA TYR A 142 12.70 -15.95 11.54
C TYR A 142 13.68 -15.20 10.65
N ASN A 143 14.98 -15.27 10.97
CA ASN A 143 16.04 -14.62 10.22
C ASN A 143 16.36 -15.42 8.93
N GLU A 144 17.04 -14.79 7.97
CA GLU A 144 17.42 -15.45 6.71
C GLU A 144 18.38 -16.64 6.92
N ASP A 145 19.14 -16.65 8.02
CA ASP A 145 19.98 -17.77 8.42
C ASP A 145 19.20 -18.93 9.06
N GLY A 146 17.87 -18.83 9.13
CA GLY A 146 16.97 -19.82 9.73
C GLY A 146 16.85 -19.72 11.26
N THR A 147 17.60 -18.83 11.92
CA THR A 147 17.48 -18.63 13.37
C THR A 147 16.16 -17.98 13.72
N LYS A 148 15.55 -18.44 14.81
CA LYS A 148 14.31 -17.90 15.34
C LYS A 148 14.60 -17.05 16.57
N THR A 149 14.13 -15.81 16.56
CA THR A 149 14.10 -14.93 17.73
C THR A 149 12.66 -14.67 18.14
N THR A 150 12.39 -14.66 19.43
CA THR A 150 11.10 -14.28 19.98
C THR A 150 11.25 -12.97 20.74
N GLN A 151 10.39 -12.01 20.41
CA GLN A 151 10.29 -10.71 21.05
C GLN A 151 8.91 -10.56 21.66
N VAL A 152 8.80 -9.94 22.83
CA VAL A 152 7.50 -9.68 23.46
C VAL A 152 7.27 -8.19 23.53
N TYR A 153 6.11 -7.76 23.04
CA TYR A 153 5.70 -6.37 23.02
C TYR A 153 4.50 -6.12 23.93
N LYS A 154 4.46 -4.93 24.53
CA LYS A 154 3.27 -4.41 25.21
C LYS A 154 3.08 -2.96 24.82
N ASN A 155 1.93 -2.63 24.24
CA ASN A 155 1.60 -1.28 23.75
C ASN A 155 2.72 -0.72 22.84
N GLY A 156 3.24 -1.55 21.93
CA GLY A 156 4.30 -1.18 20.98
C GLY A 156 5.71 -1.13 21.56
N LYS A 157 5.91 -1.37 22.86
CA LYS A 157 7.25 -1.37 23.49
C LYS A 157 7.76 -2.79 23.67
N LEU A 158 8.99 -3.04 23.24
CA LEU A 158 9.69 -4.29 23.49
C LEU A 158 9.92 -4.42 25.01
N ILE A 159 9.52 -5.56 25.57
CA ILE A 159 9.71 -5.87 27.00
C ILE A 159 10.58 -7.11 27.23
N LYS A 160 10.78 -7.94 26.20
CA LYS A 160 11.65 -9.12 26.25
C LYS A 160 12.14 -9.47 24.85
#